data_AF-A0A847PSI1-F1
#
_entry.id   AF-A0A847PSI1-F1
#
_cell.length_a   1.000
_cell.length_b   1.000
_cell.length_c   1.000
_cell.angle_alpha   90.00
_cell.angle_beta   90.00
_cell.angle_gamma   90.00
#
_symmetry.space_group_name_H-M   'P 1'
#
loop_
_entity.id
_entity.type
_entity.pdbx_description
1 polymer ?
#
loop_
_entity_poly.entity_id
_entity_poly.type
_entity_poly.pdbx_seq_one_letter_code
_entity_poly.pdbx_strand_id
1 'polypeptide(L)'
;EGYITLGTNKDTSEFCYDCIKYWWEKYGKENYPKANSILTLADGGGSNSSRHYIFKEDLQKLVNEIKIEIRMAHYPPYTSKYNPIEHRLFCHVTSACKSTVFSSIDVVKSFVDKTHTSTGLKVFSNIKDKVYVKGSVKAGLLFPILAGLLFLTF
;
A
#
# COMPACT_ATOMS: atom_id res chain seq x y z
N GLU A 1 -3.89 13.01 -2.96
CA GLU A 1 -3.40 12.69 -1.60
C GLU A 1 -2.62 11.37 -1.65
N GLY A 2 -1.87 11.02 -0.61
CA GLY A 2 -1.13 9.77 -0.50
C GLY A 2 -1.48 9.03 0.78
N TYR A 3 -1.67 7.72 0.70
CA TYR A 3 -1.93 6.85 1.84
C TYR A 3 -0.81 5.82 1.99
N ILE A 4 -0.36 5.59 3.22
CA ILE A 4 0.68 4.62 3.54
C ILE A 4 0.25 3.77 4.74
N THR A 5 0.39 2.44 4.64
CA THR A 5 0.29 1.57 5.81
C THR A 5 1.67 1.17 6.28
N LEU A 6 1.94 1.37 7.57
CA LEU A 6 3.16 0.95 8.26
C LEU A 6 2.89 -0.37 8.98
N GLY A 7 3.45 -1.47 8.49
CA GLY A 7 3.35 -2.78 9.12
C GLY A 7 4.44 -2.98 10.19
N THR A 8 4.07 -3.55 11.34
CA THR A 8 5.02 -4.02 12.37
C THR A 8 5.50 -5.46 12.15
N ASN A 9 4.90 -6.15 11.18
CA ASN A 9 5.13 -7.57 10.90
C ASN A 9 5.44 -7.80 9.41
N LYS A 10 5.46 -9.06 8.98
CA LYS A 10 5.89 -9.49 7.65
C LYS A 10 4.95 -9.00 6.55
N ASP A 11 5.56 -8.59 5.44
CA ASP A 11 4.87 -8.32 4.19
C ASP A 11 4.39 -9.62 3.53
N THR A 12 3.09 -9.90 3.65
CA THR A 12 2.40 -11.10 3.16
C THR A 12 1.20 -10.71 2.31
N SER A 13 0.65 -11.64 1.53
CA SER A 13 -0.59 -11.38 0.78
C SER A 13 -1.74 -10.96 1.68
N GLU A 14 -1.84 -11.53 2.88
CA GLU A 14 -2.81 -11.15 3.91
C GLU A 14 -2.59 -9.72 4.43
N PHE A 15 -1.34 -9.26 4.50
CA PHE A 15 -1.06 -7.86 4.82
C PHE A 15 -1.57 -6.93 3.72
N CYS A 16 -1.34 -7.27 2.45
CA CYS A 16 -1.86 -6.51 1.31
C CYS A 16 -3.40 -6.47 1.29
N TYR A 17 -4.04 -7.62 1.55
CA TYR A 17 -5.49 -7.73 1.77
C TYR A 17 -5.99 -6.71 2.79
N ASP A 18 -5.38 -6.71 3.98
CA ASP A 18 -5.78 -5.86 5.09
C ASP A 18 -5.56 -4.38 4.81
N CYS A 19 -4.50 -4.04 4.05
CA CYS A 19 -4.22 -2.67 3.61
C CYS A 19 -5.29 -2.13 2.67
N ILE A 20 -5.67 -2.91 1.65
CA ILE A 20 -6.68 -2.52 0.67
C ILE A 20 -8.05 -2.39 1.36
N LYS A 21 -8.41 -3.39 2.17
CA LYS A 21 -9.66 -3.38 2.94
C LYS A 21 -9.77 -2.12 3.80
N TYR A 22 -8.75 -1.85 4.61
CA TYR A 22 -8.75 -0.70 5.51
C TYR A 22 -8.88 0.61 4.73
N TRP A 23 -8.13 0.77 3.64
CA TRP A 23 -8.24 1.97 2.81
C TRP A 23 -9.64 2.15 2.23
N TRP A 24 -10.23 1.08 1.69
CA TRP A 24 -11.56 1.12 1.11
C TRP A 24 -12.63 1.48 2.16
N GLU A 25 -12.60 0.80 3.30
CA GLU A 25 -13.58 1.03 4.37
C GLU A 25 -13.44 2.41 5.02
N LYS A 26 -12.20 2.91 5.16
CA LYS A 26 -11.95 4.17 5.87
C LYS A 26 -12.05 5.40 4.99
N TYR A 27 -11.68 5.29 3.71
CA TYR A 27 -11.57 6.44 2.80
C TYR A 27 -12.27 6.17 1.47
N GLY A 28 -12.05 5.01 0.86
CA GLY A 28 -12.50 4.72 -0.50
C GLY A 28 -14.01 4.84 -0.68
N LYS A 29 -14.80 4.27 0.24
CA LYS A 29 -16.28 4.33 0.20
C LYS A 29 -16.83 5.75 0.26
N GLU A 30 -16.24 6.60 1.09
CA GLU A 30 -16.68 7.99 1.29
C GLU A 30 -16.22 8.88 0.13
N ASN A 31 -14.97 8.72 -0.31
CA ASN A 31 -14.38 9.52 -1.38
C ASN A 31 -14.95 9.14 -2.76
N TYR A 32 -15.38 7.88 -2.93
CA TYR A 32 -15.85 7.33 -4.20
C TYR A 32 -17.16 6.54 -4.04
N PRO A 33 -18.27 7.19 -3.63
CA PRO A 33 -19.51 6.49 -3.28
C PRO A 33 -20.21 5.81 -4.47
N LYS A 34 -19.83 6.17 -5.70
CA LYS A 34 -20.38 5.61 -6.94
C LYS A 34 -19.44 4.60 -7.62
N ALA A 35 -18.25 4.37 -7.07
CA ALA A 35 -17.30 3.44 -7.67
C ALA A 35 -17.83 2.01 -7.57
N ASN A 36 -17.78 1.29 -8.69
CA ASN A 36 -18.11 -0.13 -8.77
C ASN A 36 -16.86 -1.03 -8.84
N SER A 37 -15.69 -0.41 -9.07
CA SER A 37 -14.42 -1.09 -9.24
C SER A 37 -13.26 -0.24 -8.76
N ILE A 38 -12.15 -0.91 -8.47
CA ILE A 38 -10.89 -0.32 -8.02
C ILE A 38 -9.80 -0.80 -8.96
N LEU A 39 -9.11 0.11 -9.66
CA LEU A 39 -7.87 -0.22 -10.36
C LEU A 39 -6.67 -0.05 -9.41
N THR A 40 -5.90 -1.10 -9.27
CA THR A 40 -4.64 -1.15 -8.53
C THR A 40 -3.48 -1.31 -9.49
N LEU A 41 -2.50 -0.42 -9.39
CA LEU A 41 -1.21 -0.54 -10.08
C LEU A 41 -0.17 -1.14 -9.11
N ALA A 42 0.48 -2.25 -9.50
CA ALA A 42 1.44 -2.95 -8.63
C ALA A 42 2.69 -3.42 -9.42
N ASP A 43 3.84 -3.48 -8.77
CA ASP A 43 5.11 -3.95 -9.34
C ASP A 43 5.21 -5.49 -9.48
N GLY A 44 4.40 -6.24 -8.73
CA GLY A 44 4.29 -7.71 -8.85
C GLY A 44 5.35 -8.51 -8.09
N GLY A 45 6.04 -7.87 -7.14
CA GLY A 45 7.00 -8.48 -6.22
C GLY A 45 6.40 -8.87 -4.86
N GLY A 46 7.08 -9.75 -4.12
CA GLY A 46 6.74 -10.04 -2.73
C GLY A 46 5.28 -10.43 -2.50
N SER A 47 4.60 -9.67 -1.63
CA SER A 47 3.21 -9.90 -1.20
C SER A 47 2.14 -9.67 -2.27
N ASN A 48 2.45 -8.92 -3.33
CA ASN A 48 1.51 -8.58 -4.40
C ASN A 48 1.77 -9.37 -5.71
N SER A 49 2.54 -10.46 -5.61
CA SER A 49 3.05 -11.14 -6.80
C SER A 49 1.98 -11.78 -7.66
N SER A 50 2.02 -11.46 -8.96
CA SER A 50 1.13 -12.05 -9.98
C SER A 50 1.33 -13.56 -10.17
N ARG A 51 2.47 -14.10 -9.74
CA ARG A 51 2.85 -15.52 -9.90
C ARG A 51 2.29 -16.42 -8.81
N HIS A 52 2.01 -15.89 -7.62
CA HIS A 52 1.60 -16.69 -6.47
C HIS A 52 0.07 -16.73 -6.36
N TYR A 53 -0.50 -17.94 -6.31
CA TYR A 53 -1.96 -18.13 -6.23
C TYR A 53 -2.55 -17.57 -4.94
N ILE A 54 -1.78 -17.58 -3.84
CA ILE A 54 -2.22 -17.13 -2.51
C ILE A 54 -2.63 -15.65 -2.54
N PHE A 55 -1.86 -14.80 -3.26
CA PHE A 55 -2.24 -13.41 -3.45
C PHE A 55 -3.56 -13.26 -4.21
N LYS A 56 -3.79 -14.07 -5.25
CA LYS A 56 -5.05 -14.06 -6.00
C LYS A 56 -6.22 -14.56 -5.17
N GLU A 57 -6.00 -15.58 -4.36
CA GLU A 57 -7.00 -16.12 -3.43
C GLU A 57 -7.40 -15.07 -2.40
N ASP A 58 -6.43 -14.40 -1.77
CA ASP A 58 -6.68 -13.34 -0.79
C ASP A 58 -7.40 -12.16 -1.46
N LEU A 59 -6.97 -11.72 -2.65
CA LEU A 59 -7.71 -10.70 -3.41
C LEU A 59 -9.14 -11.11 -3.74
N GLN A 60 -9.38 -12.36 -4.11
CA GLN A 60 -10.74 -12.83 -4.38
C GLN A 60 -11.58 -12.85 -3.11
N LYS A 61 -11.02 -13.29 -1.97
CA LYS A 61 -11.68 -13.19 -0.67
C LYS A 61 -12.04 -11.74 -0.36
N LEU A 62 -11.14 -10.80 -0.66
CA LEU A 62 -11.37 -9.39 -0.41
C LEU A 62 -12.52 -8.86 -1.24
N VAL A 63 -12.50 -9.09 -2.56
CA VAL A 63 -13.58 -8.71 -3.48
C VAL A 63 -14.93 -9.28 -3.01
N ASN A 64 -14.93 -10.54 -2.57
CA ASN A 64 -16.14 -11.19 -2.04
C ASN A 64 -16.63 -10.52 -0.74
N GLU A 65 -15.75 -10.00 0.10
CA GLU A 65 -16.09 -9.30 1.33
C GLU A 65 -16.57 -7.87 1.08
N ILE A 66 -15.78 -7.05 0.37
CA ILE A 66 -16.10 -5.63 0.16
C ILE A 66 -17.13 -5.38 -0.95
N LYS A 67 -17.47 -6.41 -1.74
CA LYS A 67 -18.41 -6.37 -2.87
C LYS A 67 -18.07 -5.34 -3.94
N ILE A 68 -16.79 -5.09 -4.14
CA ILE A 68 -16.25 -4.18 -5.15
C ILE A 68 -15.21 -4.92 -5.96
N GLU A 69 -15.31 -4.80 -7.29
CA GLU A 69 -14.36 -5.43 -8.21
C GLU A 69 -12.98 -4.79 -8.04
N ILE A 70 -11.93 -5.61 -7.88
CA ILE A 70 -10.54 -5.12 -7.85
C ILE A 70 -9.84 -5.60 -9.11
N ARG A 71 -9.38 -4.65 -9.92
CA ARG A 71 -8.56 -4.88 -11.11
C ARG A 71 -7.11 -4.65 -10.75
N MET A 72 -6.29 -5.70 -10.82
CA MET A 72 -4.85 -5.60 -10.63
C MET A 72 -4.15 -5.46 -11.97
N ALA A 73 -3.41 -4.37 -12.15
CA ALA A 73 -2.52 -4.16 -13.28
C ALA A 73 -1.08 -4.18 -12.80
N HIS A 74 -0.34 -5.21 -13.21
CA HIS A 74 1.06 -5.37 -12.86
C HIS A 74 1.97 -4.71 -13.89
N TYR A 75 2.95 -3.95 -13.42
CA TYR A 75 4.02 -3.43 -14.25
C TYR A 75 4.93 -4.57 -14.74
N PRO A 76 5.45 -4.50 -15.97
CA PRO A 76 6.49 -5.42 -16.42
C PRO A 76 7.76 -5.32 -15.52
N PRO A 77 8.56 -6.39 -15.41
CA PRO A 77 9.82 -6.32 -14.68
C PRO A 77 10.70 -5.15 -15.12
N TYR A 78 11.40 -4.52 -14.18
CA TYR A 78 12.32 -3.39 -14.41
C TYR A 78 11.65 -2.09 -14.92
N THR A 79 10.34 -1.93 -14.74
CA THR A 79 9.61 -0.71 -15.15
C THR A 79 9.16 0.16 -13.97
N SER A 80 9.86 0.06 -12.84
CA SER A 80 9.59 0.82 -11.60
C SER A 80 9.55 2.35 -11.86
N LYS A 81 10.34 2.83 -12.84
CA LYS A 81 10.32 4.22 -13.33
C LYS A 81 8.93 4.76 -13.69
N TYR A 82 8.03 3.89 -14.12
CA TYR A 82 6.68 4.28 -14.53
C TYR A 82 5.67 4.22 -13.38
N ASN A 83 6.04 3.67 -12.22
CA ASN A 83 5.21 3.62 -11.04
C ASN A 83 5.10 5.03 -10.42
N PRO A 84 3.92 5.67 -10.44
CA PRO A 84 3.77 7.03 -9.93
C PRO A 84 4.09 7.14 -8.43
N ILE A 85 3.91 6.07 -7.66
CA ILE A 85 4.24 6.07 -6.23
C ILE A 85 5.72 6.35 -5.99
N GLU A 86 6.61 5.77 -6.80
CA GLU A 86 8.07 5.96 -6.64
C GLU A 86 8.47 7.43 -6.81
N HIS A 87 7.92 8.10 -7.82
CA HIS A 87 8.35 9.44 -8.21
C HIS A 87 7.47 10.57 -7.69
N ARG A 88 6.24 10.28 -7.25
CA ARG A 88 5.29 11.30 -6.77
C ARG A 88 4.95 11.18 -5.29
N LEU A 89 5.24 10.06 -4.63
CA LEU A 89 4.98 9.88 -3.21
C LEU A 89 6.27 9.60 -2.43
N PHE A 90 6.99 8.55 -2.81
CA PHE A 90 8.16 8.09 -2.06
C PHE A 90 9.30 9.10 -2.04
N CYS A 91 9.57 9.78 -3.14
CA CYS A 91 10.58 10.84 -3.18
C CYS A 91 10.36 11.89 -2.08
N HIS A 92 9.11 12.29 -1.83
CA HIS A 92 8.76 13.29 -0.81
C HIS A 92 8.81 12.71 0.60
N VAL A 93 8.35 11.47 0.80
CA VAL A 93 8.42 10.78 2.10
C VAL A 93 9.88 10.54 2.50
N THR A 94 10.71 10.05 1.59
CA THR A 94 12.16 9.89 1.82
C THR A 94 12.83 11.22 2.13
N SER A 95 12.42 12.31 1.45
CA SER A 95 12.94 13.65 1.77
C SER A 95 12.50 14.13 3.15
N ALA A 96 11.26 13.87 3.57
CA ALA A 96 10.76 14.24 4.90
C ALA A 96 11.46 13.47 6.03
N CYS A 97 11.91 12.25 5.74
CA CYS A 97 12.68 11.42 6.66
C CYS A 97 14.21 11.64 6.60
N LYS A 98 14.68 12.55 5.75
CA LYS A 98 16.12 12.79 5.59
C LYS A 98 16.64 13.47 6.88
N SER A 99 17.64 12.84 7.51
CA SER A 99 18.27 13.29 8.77
C SER A 99 17.52 12.96 10.07
N THR A 100 16.54 12.05 10.04
CA THR A 100 15.82 11.61 11.25
C THR A 100 16.25 10.22 11.70
N VAL A 101 16.47 10.05 13.01
CA VAL A 101 16.69 8.74 13.62
C VAL A 101 15.34 8.10 13.90
N PHE A 102 15.07 6.94 13.31
CA PHE A 102 13.85 6.17 13.57
C PHE A 102 13.99 5.39 14.87
N SER A 103 13.43 5.92 15.96
CA SER A 103 13.43 5.26 17.27
C SER A 103 12.19 4.39 17.51
N SER A 104 11.06 4.70 16.87
CA SER A 104 9.83 3.90 16.93
C SER A 104 9.00 4.03 15.66
N ILE A 105 8.03 3.14 15.48
CA ILE A 105 7.10 3.19 14.35
C ILE A 105 6.19 4.44 14.40
N ASP A 106 5.86 4.91 15.60
CA ASP A 106 5.12 6.15 15.81
C ASP A 106 5.91 7.37 15.33
N VAL A 107 7.22 7.37 15.56
CA VAL A 107 8.10 8.43 15.04
C VAL A 107 8.09 8.41 13.52
N VAL A 108 8.19 7.23 12.88
CA VAL A 108 8.06 7.09 11.42
C VAL A 108 6.71 7.63 10.94
N LYS A 109 5.60 7.21 11.57
CA LYS A 109 4.25 7.68 11.26
C LYS A 109 4.17 9.21 11.29
N SER A 110 4.74 9.83 12.32
CA SER A 110 4.72 11.29 12.47
C SER A 110 5.46 12.03 11.35
N PHE A 111 6.51 11.45 10.77
CA PHE A 111 7.22 12.04 9.63
C PHE A 111 6.48 11.81 8.32
N VAL A 112 5.92 10.62 8.13
CA VAL A 112 5.08 10.32 6.96
C VAL A 112 3.89 11.26 6.91
N ASP A 113 3.17 11.46 8.02
CA ASP A 113 2.01 12.35 8.09
C ASP A 113 2.36 13.84 7.90
N LYS A 114 3.60 14.24 8.20
CA LYS A 114 4.10 15.60 7.96
C LYS A 114 4.45 15.85 6.49
N THR A 115 4.53 14.80 5.67
CA THR A 115 4.93 14.92 4.27
C THR A 115 3.85 15.67 3.49
N HIS A 116 4.21 16.84 2.97
CA HIS A 116 3.36 17.64 2.09
C HIS A 116 4.19 18.31 1.00
N THR A 117 3.54 18.76 -0.07
CA THR A 117 4.16 19.53 -1.16
C THR A 117 3.40 20.83 -1.39
N SER A 118 4.08 21.83 -1.93
CA SER A 118 3.46 23.10 -2.35
C SER A 118 2.39 22.91 -3.44
N THR A 119 2.51 21.83 -4.22
CA THR A 119 1.54 21.44 -5.26
C THR A 119 0.33 20.67 -4.73
N GLY A 120 0.17 20.54 -3.40
CA GLY A 120 -1.05 20.02 -2.78
C GLY A 120 -1.05 18.54 -2.40
N LEU A 121 0.06 17.79 -2.60
CA LEU A 121 0.17 16.45 -2.03
C LEU A 121 0.15 16.53 -0.51
N LYS A 122 -0.78 15.80 0.12
CA LYS A 122 -0.80 15.49 1.55
C LYS A 122 -0.69 13.99 1.72
N VAL A 123 0.14 13.54 2.64
CA VAL A 123 0.34 12.12 2.95
C VAL A 123 -0.22 11.84 4.34
N PHE A 124 -0.93 10.72 4.46
CA PHE A 124 -1.42 10.23 5.74
C PHE A 124 -1.12 8.73 5.87
N SER A 125 -0.93 8.29 7.10
CA SER A 125 -0.50 6.94 7.39
C SER A 125 -1.27 6.29 8.53
N ASN A 126 -1.32 4.97 8.48
CA ASN A 126 -1.87 4.12 9.53
C ASN A 126 -0.84 3.07 9.95
N ILE A 127 -0.86 2.70 11.23
CA ILE A 127 -0.06 1.58 11.75
C ILE A 127 -0.94 0.34 11.78
N LYS A 128 -0.42 -0.77 11.25
CA LYS A 128 -1.08 -2.07 11.30
C LYS A 128 -0.23 -3.00 12.16
N ASP A 129 -0.70 -3.20 13.39
CA ASP A 129 -0.10 -4.14 14.34
C ASP A 129 -0.88 -5.45 14.36
N LYS A 130 -0.57 -6.30 13.39
CA LYS A 130 -1.14 -7.65 13.26
C LYS A 130 -0.03 -8.62 12.92
N VAL A 131 -0.05 -9.79 13.56
CA VAL A 131 0.93 -10.84 13.28
C VAL A 131 0.47 -11.64 12.06
N TYR A 132 1.30 -11.64 11.01
CA TYR A 132 1.07 -12.45 9.81
C TYR A 132 1.97 -13.69 9.85
N VAL A 133 1.35 -14.87 9.94
CA VAL A 133 2.07 -16.15 10.04
C VAL A 133 2.64 -16.53 8.67
N LYS A 134 3.87 -17.05 8.67
CA LYS A 134 4.61 -17.33 7.44
C LYS A 134 4.18 -18.68 6.85
N GLY A 135 3.30 -18.64 5.85
CA GLY A 135 3.02 -19.77 4.94
C GLY A 135 3.35 -19.46 3.47
N SER A 136 3.65 -18.20 3.14
CA SER A 136 3.60 -17.69 1.76
C SER A 136 4.65 -16.58 1.55
N VAL A 137 5.80 -16.97 1.01
CA VAL A 137 6.90 -16.13 0.45
C VAL A 137 7.67 -15.21 1.42
N LYS A 138 8.99 -15.11 1.21
CA LYS A 138 9.90 -14.18 1.91
C LYS A 138 9.72 -12.76 1.37
N ALA A 139 9.54 -11.79 2.26
CA ALA A 139 10.02 -10.42 2.07
C ALA A 139 11.16 -10.19 3.06
N GLY A 140 12.26 -9.60 2.58
CA GLY A 140 13.42 -9.27 3.40
C GLY A 140 13.06 -8.27 4.50
N LEU A 141 13.91 -8.23 5.54
CA LEU A 141 13.92 -7.16 6.53
C LEU A 141 14.16 -5.82 5.84
N LEU A 142 13.09 -5.18 5.43
CA LEU A 142 12.96 -3.76 5.20
C LEU A 142 11.58 -3.44 5.74
N PHE A 143 11.46 -2.46 6.64
CA PHE A 143 10.19 -1.93 7.14
C PHE A 143 9.16 -1.96 6.02
N PRO A 144 8.10 -2.80 6.09
CA PRO A 144 7.19 -2.93 4.97
C PRO A 144 6.28 -1.72 5.00
N ILE A 145 6.77 -0.67 4.36
CA ILE A 145 5.98 0.46 3.91
C ILE A 145 5.25 -0.06 2.68
N LEU A 146 4.01 -0.53 2.87
CA LEU A 146 3.14 -0.82 1.75
C LEU A 146 2.68 0.54 1.20
N ALA A 147 3.52 1.09 0.35
CA ALA A 147 3.22 2.28 -0.40
C ALA A 147 3.34 1.89 -1.85
N GLY A 148 2.18 1.83 -2.48
CA GLY A 148 2.11 1.12 -3.74
C GLY A 148 0.71 0.79 -4.22
N LEU A 149 -0.36 1.38 -3.70
CA LEU A 149 -1.67 1.28 -4.34
C LEU A 149 -2.10 2.67 -4.77
N LEU A 150 -1.81 3.00 -6.03
CA LEU A 150 -2.45 4.10 -6.71
C LEU A 150 -3.83 3.58 -7.07
N PHE A 151 -4.82 3.89 -6.22
CA PHE A 151 -6.21 3.60 -6.50
C PHE A 151 -6.72 4.62 -7.52
N LEU A 152 -6.80 4.19 -8.78
CA LEU A 152 -7.61 4.88 -9.78
C LEU A 152 -9.00 4.23 -9.70
N THR A 153 -9.92 4.88 -9.01
CA THR A 153 -11.33 4.50 -9.03
C THR A 153 -11.95 5.07 -10.31
N PHE A 154 -12.53 4.18 -11.12
CA PHE A 154 -13.32 4.53 -12.30
C PHE A 154 -14.81 4.46 -11.98
#